data_AF-A0A6P0UIA2-F1
#
_entry.id   AF-A0A6P0UIA2-F1
#
_cell.length_a   1.000
_cell.length_b   1.000
_cell.length_c   1.000
_cell.angle_alpha   90.00
_cell.angle_beta   90.00
_cell.angle_gamma   90.00
#
_symmetry.space_group_name_H-M   'P 1'
#
loop_
_entity.id
_entity.type
_entity.pdbx_description
1 polymer ?
#
loop_
_entity_poly.entity_id
_entity_poly.type
_entity_poly.pdbx_seq_one_letter_code
_entity_poly.pdbx_strand_id
1 'polypeptide(L)'
;MIEVWGHLNAQNMNSLSSYLEQTKRRSEFLVLSLDHVKSIDPASAKALESAYYNTAASQGVLTIIGQQNDAVHQVMRNTKTSYILSHDRI
;
A
#
# COMPACT_ATOMS: atom_id res chain seq x y z
N MET A 1 -5.02 -11.10 4.10
CA MET A 1 -5.35 -9.67 3.92
C MET A 1 -4.78 -8.89 5.09
N ILE A 2 -4.26 -7.69 4.84
CA ILE A 2 -3.65 -6.80 5.83
C ILE A 2 -4.43 -5.49 5.79
N GLU A 3 -4.95 -5.05 6.93
CA GLU A 3 -5.67 -3.78 7.03
C GLU A 3 -4.81 -2.75 7.74
N VAL A 4 -4.70 -1.55 7.17
CA VAL A 4 -3.94 -0.45 7.76
C VAL A 4 -4.88 0.57 8.37
N TRP A 5 -4.62 0.91 9.63
CA TRP A 5 -5.45 1.82 10.42
C TRP A 5 -4.65 3.06 10.82
N GLY A 6 -5.32 4.22 10.88
CA GLY A 6 -4.73 5.44 11.40
C GLY A 6 -3.97 6.24 10.35
N HIS A 7 -2.72 6.62 10.61
CA HIS A 7 -1.95 7.50 9.73
C HIS A 7 -0.78 6.74 9.13
N LEU A 8 -0.51 6.90 7.84
CA LEU A 8 0.71 6.41 7.20
C LEU A 8 1.70 7.55 7.03
N ASN A 9 2.88 7.38 7.62
CA ASN A 9 3.97 8.34 7.52
C ASN A 9 5.32 7.62 7.41
N ALA A 10 6.37 8.38 7.09
CA ALA A 10 7.71 7.82 6.91
C ALA A 10 8.22 7.00 8.13
N GLN A 11 7.76 7.30 9.35
CA GLN A 11 8.20 6.58 10.54
C GLN A 11 7.62 5.16 10.61
N ASN A 12 6.32 5.02 10.38
CA ASN A 12 5.65 3.72 10.47
C ASN A 12 5.67 2.91 9.18
N MET A 13 5.96 3.56 8.04
CA MET A 13 6.09 2.89 6.75
C MET A 13 7.21 1.84 6.75
N ASN A 14 8.32 2.10 7.45
CA ASN A 14 9.41 1.12 7.58
C ASN A 14 8.94 -0.19 8.24
N SER A 15 8.10 -0.08 9.27
CA SER A 15 7.51 -1.23 9.96
C SER A 15 6.54 -1.97 9.03
N LEU A 16 5.70 -1.24 8.29
CA LEU A 16 4.78 -1.84 7.32
C LEU A 16 5.54 -2.56 6.19
N SER A 17 6.57 -1.95 5.61
CA SER A 17 7.41 -2.58 4.58
C SER A 17 8.06 -3.86 5.10
N SER A 18 8.63 -3.83 6.31
CA SER A 18 9.23 -5.02 6.93
C SER A 18 8.21 -6.13 7.17
N TYR A 19 6.98 -5.77 7.52
CA TYR A 19 5.88 -6.72 7.70
C TYR A 19 5.40 -7.32 6.38
N LEU A 20 5.27 -6.51 5.33
CA LEU A 20 4.92 -6.96 3.98
C LEU A 20 5.95 -7.96 3.43
N GLU A 21 7.25 -7.67 3.56
CA GLU A 21 8.31 -8.56 3.11
C GLU A 21 8.31 -9.91 3.85
N GLN A 22 8.07 -9.90 5.17
CA GLN A 22 7.95 -11.14 5.95
C GLN A 22 6.71 -11.95 5.56
N THR A 23 5.61 -11.29 5.25
CA THR A 23 4.35 -11.94 4.89
C THR A 23 4.43 -12.51 3.47
N LYS A 24 5.09 -11.81 2.54
CA LYS A 24 5.33 -12.25 1.16
C LYS A 24 6.10 -13.58 1.09
N ARG A 25 7.03 -13.83 2.01
CA ARG A 25 7.74 -15.12 2.11
C ARG A 25 6.81 -16.31 2.41
N ARG A 26 5.58 -16.06 2.88
CA ARG A 26 4.60 -17.07 3.26
C ARG A 26 3.44 -17.19 2.27
N SER A 27 3.29 -16.23 1.35
CA SER A 27 2.18 -16.16 0.40
C SER A 27 2.58 -15.40 -0.86
N GLU A 28 2.33 -15.99 -2.03
CA GLU A 28 2.56 -15.35 -3.33
C GLU A 28 1.56 -14.21 -3.62
N PHE A 29 0.44 -14.18 -2.89
CA PHE A 29 -0.61 -13.19 -3.04
C PHE A 29 -0.86 -12.44 -1.73
N LEU A 30 -0.85 -11.11 -1.77
CA LEU A 30 -1.09 -10.21 -0.65
C LEU A 30 -2.11 -9.14 -1.02
N VAL A 31 -3.03 -8.87 -0.09
CA VAL A 31 -3.98 -7.77 -0.18
C VAL A 31 -3.73 -6.83 0.98
N LEU A 32 -3.52 -5.55 0.69
CA LEU A 32 -3.35 -4.46 1.64
C LEU A 32 -4.54 -3.50 1.48
N SER A 33 -5.38 -3.36 2.49
CA SER A 33 -6.43 -2.33 2.51
C SER A 33 -5.98 -1.08 3.25
N LEU A 34 -6.24 0.07 2.62
CA LEU A 34 -5.99 1.42 3.14
C LEU A 34 -7.29 2.13 3.51
N ASP A 35 -8.44 1.45 3.57
CA ASP A 35 -9.74 2.10 3.76
C ASP A 35 -9.88 2.79 5.13
N HIS A 36 -9.15 2.30 6.14
CA HIS A 36 -9.12 2.88 7.48
C HIS A 36 -7.94 3.86 7.72
N VAL A 37 -7.23 4.24 6.66
CA VAL A 37 -6.15 5.23 6.73
C VAL A 37 -6.73 6.64 6.66
N LYS A 38 -6.51 7.43 7.70
CA LYS A 38 -6.96 8.82 7.84
C LYS A 38 -6.10 9.82 7.06
N SER A 39 -4.83 9.51 6.85
CA SER A 39 -3.90 10.33 6.04
C SER A 39 -2.68 9.52 5.62
N ILE A 40 -2.09 9.88 4.49
CA ILE A 40 -0.81 9.36 4.02
C ILE A 40 0.10 10.53 3.62
N ASP A 41 1.38 10.48 3.97
CA ASP A 41 2.35 11.47 3.49
C ASP A 41 2.91 11.09 2.10
N PRO A 42 3.48 12.05 1.34
CA PRO A 42 4.04 11.76 0.01
C PRO A 42 5.15 10.71 0.00
N ALA A 43 5.95 10.64 1.07
CA ALA A 43 7.04 9.67 1.19
C ALA A 43 6.50 8.24 1.32
N SER A 44 5.43 8.05 2.09
CA SER A 44 4.75 6.77 2.28
C SER A 44 4.04 6.34 1.01
N ALA A 45 3.44 7.27 0.26
CA ALA A 45 2.87 6.96 -1.06
C ALA A 45 3.93 6.41 -2.04
N LYS A 46 5.16 6.94 -2.01
CA LYS A 46 6.29 6.46 -2.81
C LYS A 46 6.88 5.14 -2.30
N ALA A 47 6.86 4.92 -0.99
CA ALA A 47 7.26 3.65 -0.40
C ALA A 47 6.28 2.53 -0.75
N LEU A 48 4.97 2.79 -0.78
CA LEU A 48 3.96 1.83 -1.26
C LEU A 48 4.15 1.48 -2.73
N GLU A 49 4.44 2.46 -3.58
CA GLU A 49 4.80 2.23 -4.99
C GLU A 49 6.04 1.32 -5.11
N SER A 50 7.06 1.58 -4.29
CA SER A 50 8.27 0.74 -4.25
C SER A 50 7.96 -0.69 -3.79
N ALA A 51 7.12 -0.87 -2.77
CA ALA A 51 6.67 -2.18 -2.29
C ALA A 51 5.87 -2.94 -3.37
N TYR A 52 5.03 -2.24 -4.13
CA TYR A 52 4.29 -2.79 -5.25
C TYR A 52 5.24 -3.35 -6.33
N TYR A 53 6.21 -2.56 -6.77
CA TYR A 53 7.20 -3.00 -7.77
C TYR A 53 8.11 -4.12 -7.26
N ASN A 54 8.59 -4.02 -6.02
CA ASN A 54 9.42 -5.08 -5.42
C ASN A 54 8.66 -6.39 -5.28
N THR A 55 7.34 -6.33 -5.05
CA THR A 55 6.49 -7.53 -5.01
C THR A 55 6.39 -8.18 -6.38
N ALA A 56 6.05 -7.41 -7.41
CA ALA A 56 5.98 -7.89 -8.79
C ALA A 56 7.32 -8.44 -9.30
N ALA A 57 8.44 -7.80 -8.96
CA ALA A 57 9.77 -8.23 -9.37
C ALA A 57 10.19 -9.60 -8.80
N SER A 58 9.60 -10.02 -7.68
CA SER A 58 9.81 -11.37 -7.12
C SER A 58 8.66 -12.34 -7.41
N GLN A 59 7.92 -12.13 -8.51
CA GLN A 59 6.80 -12.97 -8.95
C GLN A 59 5.62 -13.04 -7.97
N GLY A 60 5.54 -12.13 -6.99
CA GLY A 60 4.41 -12.00 -6.10
C GLY A 60 3.37 -11.01 -6.61
N VAL A 61 2.18 -11.04 -6.02
CA VAL A 61 1.09 -10.11 -6.30
C VAL A 61 0.75 -9.32 -5.03
N LEU A 62 0.80 -7.99 -5.12
CA LEU A 62 0.33 -7.08 -4.08
C LEU A 62 -0.84 -6.25 -4.61
N THR A 63 -2.05 -6.55 -4.14
CA THR A 63 -3.23 -5.73 -4.38
C THR A 63 -3.36 -4.69 -3.28
N ILE A 64 -3.40 -3.41 -3.64
CA ILE A 64 -3.58 -2.30 -2.70
C ILE A 64 -4.98 -1.72 -2.89
N ILE A 65 -5.86 -1.93 -1.93
CA ILE A 65 -7.22 -1.40 -1.92
C ILE A 65 -7.19 -0.05 -1.19
N GLY A 66 -7.85 0.95 -1.76
CA GLY A 66 -7.89 2.30 -1.18
C GLY A 66 -8.31 3.38 -2.16
N GLN A 67 -8.78 3.01 -3.37
CA GLN A 67 -9.22 3.97 -4.37
C GLN A 67 -10.44 4.80 -3.93
N GLN A 68 -11.25 4.28 -3.01
CA GLN A 68 -12.41 4.98 -2.43
C GLN A 68 -12.05 5.81 -1.19
N ASN A 69 -10.84 5.68 -0.67
CA ASN A 69 -10.37 6.52 0.42
C ASN A 69 -9.83 7.83 -0.15
N ASP A 70 -10.64 8.90 -0.10
CA ASP A 70 -10.28 10.21 -0.65
C ASP A 70 -8.98 10.77 -0.09
N ALA A 71 -8.72 10.60 1.21
CA ALA A 71 -7.51 11.09 1.86
C ALA A 71 -6.25 10.42 1.29
N VAL A 72 -6.33 9.12 1.01
CA VAL A 72 -5.24 8.35 0.39
C VAL A 72 -5.15 8.65 -1.10
N HIS A 73 -6.27 8.56 -1.81
CA HIS A 73 -6.34 8.70 -3.26
C HIS A 73 -5.88 10.08 -3.73
N GLN A 74 -6.22 11.16 -3.01
CA GLN A 74 -5.79 12.51 -3.37
C GLN A 74 -4.27 12.68 -3.26
N VAL A 75 -3.64 12.19 -2.19
CA VAL A 75 -2.18 12.25 -2.04
C VAL A 75 -1.52 11.38 -3.11
N MET A 76 -2.03 10.17 -3.33
CA MET A 76 -1.47 9.26 -4.34
C MET A 76 -1.62 9.77 -5.76
N ARG A 77 -2.68 10.53 -6.08
CA ARG A 77 -2.78 11.26 -7.36
C ARG A 77 -1.70 12.34 -7.47
N ASN A 78 -1.50 13.13 -6.42
CA ASN A 78 -0.49 14.20 -6.41
C ASN A 78 0.94 13.65 -6.53
N THR A 79 1.22 12.48 -5.95
CA THR A 79 2.51 11.79 -6.08
C THR A 79 2.62 10.92 -7.34
N LYS A 80 1.59 10.90 -8.19
CA LYS A 80 1.49 10.07 -9.40
C LYS A 80 1.63 8.57 -9.13
N THR A 81 1.21 8.11 -7.95
CA THR A 81 1.25 6.70 -7.52
C THR A 81 -0.12 6.03 -7.46
N SER A 82 -1.21 6.76 -7.74
CA SER A 82 -2.59 6.23 -7.61
C SER A 82 -2.91 5.05 -8.52
N TYR A 83 -2.10 4.77 -9.54
CA TYR A 83 -2.31 3.65 -10.46
C TYR A 83 -2.08 2.27 -9.81
N ILE A 84 -1.41 2.20 -8.64
CA ILE A 84 -1.25 0.96 -7.87
C ILE A 84 -2.49 0.63 -7.04
N LEU A 85 -3.44 1.58 -6.92
CA LEU A 85 -4.68 1.37 -6.18
C LEU A 85 -5.67 0.58 -7.03
N SER A 86 -6.33 -0.37 -6.39
CA SER A 86 -7.43 -1.13 -6.95
C SER A 86 -8.76 -0.65 -6.35
N HIS A 87 -9.83 -0.74 -7.13
CA HIS A 87 -11.19 -0.69 -6.60
C HIS A 87 -11.43 -1.92 -5.74
N ASP A 88 -12.20 -1.76 -4.66
CA ASP A 88 -12.59 -2.81 -3.70
C ASP A 88 -13.52 -3.88 -4.32
N ARG A 89 -13.10 -4.54 -5.39
CA ARG A 89 -13.88 -5.61 -6.01
C ARG A 89 -12.97 -6.73 -6.49
N ILE A 90 -12.81 -7.73 -5.62
CA ILE A 90 -12.80 -9.14 -6.02
C ILE A 90 -14.23 -9.65 -5.93
#